data_AF-A0A562ZHI8-F1
#
_entry.id   AF-A0A562ZHI8-F1
#
_cell.length_a   1.000
_cell.length_b   1.000
_cell.length_c   1.000
_cell.angle_alpha   90.00
_cell.angle_beta   90.00
_cell.angle_gamma   90.00
#
_symmetry.space_group_name_H-M   'P 1'
#
loop_
_entity.id
_entity.type
_entity.pdbx_description
1 polymer ?
#
loop_
_entity_poly.entity_id
_entity_poly.type
_entity_poly.pdbx_seq_one_letter_code
_entity_poly.pdbx_strand_id
1 'polypeptide(L)'
;MPYPYTVMLVDAVELPSVIRVRAEARCAAALERALGGPEAVVSALTAYTAANDSPPENLDADTMAMAARWYRVAEQARQEGLRNLSVPQEAHFDIRLQRGATSSNTS
;
A
#
# COMPACT_ATOMS: atom_id res chain seq x y z
N MET A 1 -12.60 8.78 -10.49
CA MET A 1 -11.13 8.89 -10.62
C MET A 1 -10.54 7.48 -10.59
N PRO A 2 -9.44 7.20 -11.30
CA PRO A 2 -8.54 6.12 -10.88
C PRO A 2 -8.01 6.42 -9.47
N TYR A 3 -7.74 5.39 -8.67
CA TYR A 3 -6.95 5.57 -7.45
C TYR A 3 -5.48 5.80 -7.82
N PRO A 4 -4.71 6.59 -7.04
CA PRO A 4 -3.30 6.86 -7.35
C PRO A 4 -2.36 5.68 -6.99
N TYR A 5 -2.90 4.61 -6.41
CA TYR A 5 -2.26 3.31 -6.21
C TYR A 5 -3.29 2.18 -6.38
N THR A 6 -2.78 0.97 -6.59
CA THR A 6 -3.55 -0.28 -6.58
C THR A 6 -3.13 -1.14 -5.40
N VAL A 7 -4.08 -1.84 -4.78
CA VAL A 7 -3.84 -2.94 -3.83
C VAL A 7 -4.32 -4.23 -4.47
N MET A 8 -3.45 -5.25 -4.54
CA MET A 8 -3.77 -6.57 -5.09
C MET A 8 -3.40 -7.66 -4.07
N LEU A 9 -4.27 -8.66 -3.89
CA LEU A 9 -3.97 -9.83 -3.07
C LEU A 9 -3.26 -10.89 -3.91
N VAL A 10 -1.99 -11.13 -3.61
CA VAL A 10 -1.10 -12.08 -4.29
C VAL A 10 -1.06 -13.40 -3.49
N ASP A 11 -0.77 -14.51 -4.17
CA ASP A 11 -0.62 -15.86 -3.60
C ASP A 11 -1.83 -16.38 -2.77
N ALA A 12 -3.04 -15.93 -3.13
CA ALA A 12 -4.32 -16.41 -2.60
C ALA A 12 -5.27 -16.84 -3.74
N VAL A 13 -4.82 -17.72 -4.62
CA VAL A 13 -5.55 -18.13 -5.84
C VAL A 13 -6.81 -18.94 -5.55
N GLU A 14 -6.83 -19.63 -4.41
CA GLU A 14 -7.94 -20.42 -3.87
C GLU A 14 -9.13 -19.57 -3.36
N LEU A 15 -8.89 -18.30 -3.00
CA LEU A 15 -9.98 -17.40 -2.63
C LEU A 15 -10.80 -16.98 -3.86
N PRO A 16 -12.16 -17.03 -3.80
CA PRO A 16 -13.01 -16.48 -4.84
C PRO A 16 -12.74 -14.99 -5.09
N SER A 17 -12.84 -14.54 -6.34
CA SER A 17 -12.53 -13.15 -6.74
C SER A 17 -13.26 -12.09 -5.91
N VAL A 18 -14.54 -12.31 -5.59
CA VAL A 18 -15.34 -11.43 -4.72
C VAL A 18 -14.79 -11.33 -3.28
N ILE A 19 -14.09 -12.34 -2.79
CA ILE A 19 -13.43 -12.32 -1.48
C ILE A 19 -12.11 -11.57 -1.56
N ARG A 20 -11.32 -11.77 -2.63
CA ARG A 20 -10.05 -11.04 -2.87
C ARG A 20 -10.30 -9.53 -2.99
N VAL A 21 -11.26 -9.10 -3.81
CA VAL A 21 -11.66 -7.68 -3.95
C VAL A 21 -12.13 -7.08 -2.62
N ARG A 22 -12.81 -7.86 -1.78
CA ARG A 22 -13.20 -7.44 -0.41
C ARG A 22 -12.02 -7.41 0.58
N ALA A 23 -10.93 -8.13 0.32
CA ALA A 23 -9.71 -8.08 1.11
C ALA A 23 -8.87 -6.85 0.72
N GLU A 24 -8.69 -6.65 -0.58
CA GLU A 24 -8.00 -5.51 -1.21
C GLU A 24 -8.64 -4.17 -0.79
N ALA A 25 -9.96 -4.05 -0.91
CA ALA A 25 -10.68 -2.84 -0.50
C ALA A 25 -10.60 -2.55 1.02
N ARG A 26 -10.54 -3.58 1.87
CA ARG A 26 -10.33 -3.42 3.32
C ARG A 26 -8.91 -2.96 3.63
N CYS A 27 -7.91 -3.54 2.96
CA CYS A 27 -6.52 -3.12 3.09
C CYS A 27 -6.35 -1.64 2.66
N ALA A 28 -6.87 -1.25 1.49
CA ALA A 28 -6.86 0.13 1.02
C ALA A 28 -7.51 1.10 2.03
N ALA A 29 -8.72 0.79 2.51
CA ALA A 29 -9.41 1.62 3.51
C ALA A 29 -8.64 1.71 4.85
N ALA A 30 -7.91 0.66 5.25
CA ALA A 30 -7.06 0.68 6.44
C ALA A 30 -5.82 1.57 6.27
N LEU A 31 -5.15 1.51 5.10
CA LEU A 31 -4.04 2.41 4.74
C LEU A 31 -4.48 3.87 4.76
N GLU A 32 -5.58 4.19 4.08
CA GLU A 32 -6.12 5.56 4.02
C GLU A 32 -6.46 6.09 5.41
N ARG A 33 -7.15 5.29 6.23
CA ARG A 33 -7.55 5.64 7.60
C ARG A 33 -6.37 5.87 8.54
N ALA A 34 -5.24 5.20 8.33
CA ALA A 34 -4.05 5.31 9.18
C ALA A 34 -3.01 6.35 8.69
N LEU A 35 -3.02 6.68 7.39
CA LEU A 35 -2.11 7.66 6.81
C LEU A 35 -2.71 9.07 6.68
N GLY A 36 -3.99 9.18 6.33
CA GLY A 36 -4.69 10.46 6.12
C GLY A 36 -5.36 10.61 4.74
N GLY A 37 -5.76 9.51 4.10
CA GLY A 37 -6.34 9.48 2.75
C GLY A 37 -5.35 9.09 1.64
N PRO A 38 -5.81 8.94 0.37
CA PRO A 38 -5.04 8.33 -0.71
C PRO A 38 -3.68 8.97 -0.98
N GLU A 39 -3.57 10.30 -0.98
CA GLU A 39 -2.31 11.01 -1.22
C GLU A 39 -1.27 10.75 -0.11
N ALA A 40 -1.71 10.52 1.12
CA ALA A 40 -0.82 10.15 2.22
C ALA A 40 -0.31 8.69 2.09
N VAL A 41 -1.09 7.80 1.47
CA VAL A 41 -0.64 6.45 1.07
C VAL A 41 0.43 6.55 -0.02
N VAL A 42 0.20 7.38 -1.04
CA VAL A 42 1.17 7.65 -2.13
C VAL A 42 2.48 8.20 -1.59
N SER A 43 2.43 9.23 -0.75
CA SER A 43 3.61 9.87 -0.16
C SER A 43 4.43 8.89 0.68
N ALA A 44 3.78 8.11 1.56
CA ALA A 44 4.47 7.16 2.42
C ALA A 44 5.04 5.95 1.66
N LEU A 45 4.34 5.45 0.63
CA LEU A 45 4.85 4.41 -0.26
C LEU A 45 6.04 4.91 -1.09
N THR A 46 5.97 6.14 -1.61
CA THR A 46 7.08 6.75 -2.37
C THR A 46 8.33 6.90 -1.49
N ALA A 47 8.17 7.38 -0.26
CA ALA A 47 9.27 7.49 0.71
C ALA A 47 9.84 6.10 1.08
N TYR A 48 9.00 5.08 1.23
CA TYR A 48 9.43 3.71 1.49
C TYR A 48 10.21 3.09 0.32
N THR A 49 9.75 3.25 -0.93
CA THR A 49 10.48 2.80 -2.12
C THR A 49 11.82 3.52 -2.23
N ALA A 50 11.86 4.85 -2.11
CA ALA A 50 13.10 5.63 -2.13
C ALA A 50 14.08 5.22 -1.02
N ALA A 51 13.57 4.86 0.18
CA ALA A 51 14.38 4.37 1.29
C ALA A 51 14.93 2.95 1.10
N ASN A 52 14.28 2.11 0.28
CA ASN A 52 14.81 0.79 -0.09
C ASN A 52 15.81 0.86 -1.26
N ASP A 53 15.60 1.78 -2.20
CA ASP A 53 16.43 1.94 -3.40
C ASP A 53 17.71 2.79 -3.16
N SER A 54 17.80 3.48 -2.01
CA SER A 54 18.93 4.36 -1.66
C SER A 54 19.72 3.83 -0.44
N PRO A 55 21.05 4.04 -0.37
CA PRO A 55 21.81 3.72 0.83
C PRO A 55 21.43 4.68 1.99
N PRO A 56 21.43 4.22 3.26
CA PRO A 56 20.95 5.02 4.40
C PRO A 56 21.67 6.36 4.62
N GLU A 57 22.92 6.48 4.15
CA GLU A 57 23.72 7.72 4.21
C GLU A 57 23.17 8.87 3.35
N ASN A 58 22.30 8.57 2.37
CA ASN A 58 21.64 9.54 1.51
C ASN A 58 20.17 9.81 1.91
N LEU A 59 19.69 9.26 3.02
CA LEU A 59 18.32 9.44 3.50
C LEU A 59 18.27 10.44 4.67
N ASP A 60 17.35 11.40 4.60
CA ASP A 60 17.06 12.25 5.74
C ASP A 60 16.18 11.54 6.79
N ALA A 61 16.19 12.09 8.01
CA ALA A 61 15.50 11.51 9.15
C ALA A 61 13.98 11.44 8.94
N ASP A 62 13.40 12.37 8.17
CA ASP A 62 11.97 12.42 7.88
C ASP A 62 11.56 11.31 6.89
N THR A 63 12.38 11.04 5.87
CA THR A 63 12.20 9.92 4.93
C THR A 63 12.34 8.58 5.67
N MET A 64 13.34 8.43 6.54
CA MET A 64 13.47 7.23 7.39
C MET A 64 12.26 7.05 8.33
N ALA A 65 11.79 8.13 8.97
CA ALA A 65 10.62 8.10 9.83
C ALA A 65 9.33 7.77 9.05
N MET A 66 9.19 8.26 7.82
CA MET A 66 8.06 7.95 6.95
C MET A 66 8.08 6.50 6.47
N ALA A 67 9.24 5.95 6.08
CA ALA A 67 9.40 4.55 5.74
C ALA A 67 9.09 3.63 6.95
N ALA A 68 9.55 3.99 8.15
CA ALA A 68 9.24 3.27 9.39
C ALA A 68 7.76 3.44 9.85
N ARG A 69 7.06 4.50 9.41
CA ARG A 69 5.60 4.63 9.55
C ARG A 69 4.88 3.74 8.54
N TRP A 70 5.32 3.75 7.28
CA TRP A 70 4.76 2.91 6.21
C TRP A 70 4.75 1.44 6.61
N TYR A 71 5.89 0.87 7.01
CA TYR A 71 6.01 -0.55 7.36
C TYR A 71 4.98 -1.00 8.42
N ARG A 72 4.82 -0.23 9.50
CA ARG A 72 3.86 -0.53 10.58
C ARG A 72 2.40 -0.42 10.11
N VAL A 73 2.09 0.58 9.29
CA VAL A 73 0.73 0.78 8.78
C VAL A 73 0.37 -0.25 7.71
N ALA A 74 1.30 -0.62 6.83
CA ALA A 74 1.13 -1.67 5.83
C ALA A 74 0.86 -3.03 6.49
N GLU A 75 1.60 -3.40 7.55
CA GLU A 75 1.33 -4.65 8.28
C GLU A 75 -0.02 -4.63 9.00
N GLN A 76 -0.41 -3.51 9.64
CA GLN A 76 -1.76 -3.40 10.22
C GLN A 76 -2.84 -3.52 9.13
N ALA A 77 -2.68 -2.84 8.00
CA ALA A 77 -3.62 -2.91 6.87
C ALA A 77 -3.69 -4.30 6.25
N ARG A 78 -2.58 -5.05 6.22
CA ARG A 78 -2.55 -6.46 5.82
C ARG A 78 -3.37 -7.32 6.77
N GLN A 79 -3.20 -7.17 8.08
CA GLN A 79 -3.99 -7.88 9.09
C GLN A 79 -5.50 -7.55 9.00
N GLU A 80 -5.87 -6.28 8.77
CA GLU A 80 -7.28 -5.88 8.60
C GLU A 80 -7.90 -6.38 7.28
N GLY A 81 -7.12 -6.39 6.19
CA GLY A 81 -7.51 -6.91 4.88
C GLY A 81 -7.67 -8.43 4.86
N LEU A 82 -6.76 -9.17 5.51
CA LEU A 82 -6.82 -10.63 5.66
C LEU A 82 -7.75 -11.11 6.78
N ARG A 83 -8.27 -10.19 7.63
CA ARG A 83 -9.13 -10.54 8.76
C ARG A 83 -10.29 -11.45 8.35
N ASN A 84 -10.48 -12.54 9.11
CA ASN A 84 -11.47 -13.60 8.90
C ASN A 84 -11.32 -14.37 7.58
N LEU A 85 -10.15 -14.35 6.93
CA LEU A 85 -9.81 -15.20 5.78
C LEU A 85 -8.78 -16.25 6.19
N SER A 86 -8.97 -17.48 5.73
CA SER A 86 -7.89 -18.48 5.69
C SER A 86 -7.16 -18.32 4.37
N VAL A 87 -5.87 -17.99 4.43
CA VAL A 87 -4.98 -17.81 3.27
C VAL A 87 -3.64 -18.52 3.51
N PRO A 88 -2.86 -18.84 2.47
CA PRO A 88 -1.48 -19.30 2.61
C PRO A 88 -0.59 -18.33 3.42
N GLN A 89 0.54 -18.81 3.94
CA GLN A 89 1.50 -17.96 4.68
C GLN A 89 2.18 -16.95 3.75
N GLU A 90 2.28 -17.31 2.48
CA GLU A 90 2.84 -16.58 1.36
C GLU A 90 1.93 -15.42 0.90
N ALA A 91 0.64 -15.47 1.25
CA ALA A 91 -0.36 -14.51 0.77
C ALA A 91 -0.15 -13.11 1.35
N HIS A 92 0.06 -12.14 0.45
CA HIS A 92 0.42 -10.77 0.78
C HIS A 92 -0.32 -9.76 -0.10
N PHE A 93 -0.46 -8.53 0.39
CA PHE A 93 -0.93 -7.42 -0.45
C PHE A 93 0.26 -6.76 -1.14
N ASP A 94 0.22 -6.77 -2.47
CA ASP A 94 1.10 -5.99 -3.32
C ASP A 94 0.45 -4.61 -3.52
N ILE A 95 1.17 -3.55 -3.14
CA ILE A 95 0.68 -2.17 -3.15
C ILE A 95 1.59 -1.38 -4.09
N ARG A 96 1.04 -0.93 -5.22
CA ARG A 96 1.79 -0.30 -6.31
C ARG A 96 1.26 1.08 -6.65
N LEU A 97 2.15 2.06 -6.81
CA LEU A 97 1.81 3.38 -7.34
C LEU A 97 1.27 3.25 -8.77
N GLN A 98 0.10 3.82 -9.03
CA GLN A 98 -0.53 3.76 -10.35
C GLN A 98 0.04 4.89 -11.23
N ARG A 99 1.07 4.55 -12.02
CA ARG A 99 1.70 5.47 -12.99
C ARG A 99 0.65 6.09 -13.92
N GLY A 100 0.28 7.34 -13.67
CA GLY A 100 -0.74 8.07 -14.43
C GLY A 100 -1.52 9.14 -13.66
N ALA A 101 -1.43 9.20 -12.32
CA ALA A 101 -2.15 10.20 -11.52
C ALA A 101 -1.70 11.67 -11.74
N THR A 102 -0.65 11.92 -12.52
CA THR A 102 -0.01 13.23 -12.73
C THR A 102 0.15 13.63 -14.20
N SER A 103 -0.84 13.31 -15.05
CA SER A 103 -0.82 13.68 -16.49
C SER A 103 -2.18 14.15 -17.04
N SER A 104 -2.56 15.40 -16.74
CA SER A 104 -3.61 16.27 -17.37
C SER A 104 -4.03 17.36 -16.36
N ASN A 105 -4.52 18.57 -16.66
CA ASN A 105 -4.69 19.43 -17.86
C ASN A 105 -5.16 20.81 -17.29
N THR A 106 -4.97 22.02 -17.84
CA THR A 106 -4.28 22.63 -19.01
C THR A 106 -4.13 24.14 -18.65
N SER A 107 -3.27 24.97 -19.25
CA SER A 107 -2.48 24.84 -20.48
C SER A 107 -1.06 25.37 -20.29
#